data_AF-A0AA38H7Z0-F1
#
_entry.id   AF-A0AA38H7Z0-F1
#
_cell.length_a   1.000
_cell.length_b   1.000
_cell.length_c   1.000
_cell.angle_alpha   90.00
_cell.angle_beta   90.00
_cell.angle_gamma   90.00
#
_symmetry.space_group_name_H-M   'P 1'
#
loop_
_entity.id
_entity.type
_entity.pdbx_description
1 polymer ?
#
loop_
_entity_poly.entity_id
_entity_poly.type
_entity_poly.pdbx_seq_one_letter_code
_entity_poly.pdbx_strand_id
1 'polypeptide(L)'
;MSTSAAPVPDPHTAEGASKPQAPRPPSRYQQNLKKYGNPLPLRLLDAPLEGPAPSPSYLTSITPSFLRHRRIDVPSCTGTYDALTRSVWVTKRDDMEMLFCRGFFGKGTLSRSEATWKDRRVDMVKGGNSVLAEQIRAKRRLDRKQFKVDRAAAMLDAAKAAEAVLTQGQTPGDESAEQAEGSQASGIDVTTLTAQTFLVRPTRPDANRNRGRKPFKRRPPVPAGQAGAVDSSAKPQPRVYVPPPAPVEEDDDGSEEDPFDEDLVPEMEHLQLGLEEAWFLAAGLGVLKILDPQTQTYPPLPTLLALFLTPPTPSLRSPTLSTPLHVDDPFLVSYVAYHHFRSLGWVVKPGIKFCCDWLLYKRGPVFSHSAFSIALVPVYGDLEDKETSPYGGEDWYEERQSWKWINTVMRVNSLVQKTVIMVYVTIPAKSSIPARLTLVDGSIDPVKVNTRMLLEMYSIREVSLTRFSAARRRD
;
A
#
# COMPACT_ATOMS: atom_id res chain seq x y z
N MET A 1 19.71 33.78 78.65
CA MET A 1 19.75 34.45 77.34
C MET A 1 19.52 33.39 76.26
N SER A 2 18.58 33.69 75.36
CA SER A 2 18.22 32.97 74.12
C SER A 2 17.70 31.53 74.22
N THR A 3 16.37 31.40 74.29
CA THR A 3 15.64 30.21 73.82
C THR A 3 15.06 30.51 72.44
N SER A 4 15.51 29.74 71.44
CA SER A 4 15.16 29.79 70.03
C SER A 4 13.67 29.49 69.78
N ALA A 5 12.98 30.37 69.06
CA ALA A 5 11.62 30.17 68.58
C ALA A 5 11.61 29.26 67.33
N ALA A 6 10.76 28.23 67.34
CA ALA A 6 10.52 27.36 66.19
C ALA A 6 9.49 28.01 65.24
N PRO A 7 9.68 27.96 63.90
CA PRO A 7 8.71 28.50 62.96
C PRO A 7 7.56 27.51 62.71
N VAL A 8 6.35 28.08 62.64
CA VAL A 8 5.08 27.44 62.27
C VAL A 8 5.11 27.04 60.78
N PRO A 9 4.63 25.85 60.36
CA PRO A 9 4.57 25.49 58.95
C PRO A 9 3.33 26.11 58.26
N ASP A 10 3.55 26.75 57.11
CA ASP A 10 2.50 27.31 56.26
C ASP A 10 1.59 26.23 55.63
N PRO A 11 0.27 26.44 55.53
CA PRO A 11 -0.70 25.44 55.07
C PRO A 11 -0.93 25.48 53.54
N HIS A 12 0.14 25.56 52.74
CA HIS A 12 0.04 25.55 51.28
C HIS A 12 1.08 24.65 50.62
N THR A 13 0.98 23.34 50.90
CA THR A 13 1.59 22.32 50.04
C THR A 13 0.52 21.30 49.66
N ALA A 14 -0.40 21.72 48.80
CA ALA A 14 -1.32 20.79 48.15
C ALA A 14 -0.57 20.12 46.98
N GLU A 15 -0.27 18.85 47.14
CA GLU A 15 0.26 17.96 46.11
C GLU A 15 -0.61 18.02 44.86
N GLY A 16 -0.03 18.48 43.75
CA GLY A 16 -0.65 18.41 42.43
C GLY A 16 -0.66 16.97 41.92
N ALA A 17 -1.60 16.16 42.37
CA ALA A 17 -1.87 14.85 41.80
C ALA A 17 -2.33 15.01 40.34
N SER A 18 -1.42 14.77 39.39
CA SER A 18 -1.75 14.73 37.97
C SER A 18 -2.71 13.57 37.71
N LYS A 19 -3.97 13.89 37.36
CA LYS A 19 -4.96 12.90 36.91
C LYS A 19 -4.34 12.02 35.80
N PRO A 20 -4.50 10.69 35.84
CA PRO A 20 -4.01 9.81 34.79
C PRO A 20 -4.69 10.19 33.47
N GLN A 21 -3.90 10.68 32.50
CA GLN A 21 -4.39 10.89 31.14
C GLN A 21 -4.78 9.54 30.55
N ALA A 22 -6.03 9.43 30.10
CA ALA A 22 -6.50 8.27 29.36
C ALA A 22 -5.55 7.95 28.19
N PRO A 23 -5.23 6.66 27.94
CA PRO A 23 -4.30 6.28 26.89
C PRO A 23 -4.83 6.77 25.54
N ARG A 24 -3.98 7.51 24.80
CA ARG A 24 -4.34 7.99 23.46
C ARG A 24 -4.70 6.81 22.58
N PRO A 25 -5.77 6.91 21.76
CA PRO A 25 -6.18 5.82 20.88
C PRO A 25 -5.03 5.43 19.95
N PRO A 26 -4.83 4.14 19.70
CA PRO A 26 -3.72 3.67 18.89
C PRO A 26 -3.80 4.30 17.50
N SER A 27 -2.65 4.74 16.98
CA SER A 27 -2.60 5.30 15.63
C SER A 27 -3.13 4.28 14.62
N ARG A 28 -3.75 4.75 13.53
CA ARG A 28 -4.22 3.88 12.43
C ARG A 28 -3.15 2.91 11.94
N TYR A 29 -1.89 3.33 11.97
CA TYR A 29 -0.76 2.49 11.64
C TYR A 29 -0.59 1.30 12.60
N GLN A 30 -0.73 1.53 13.92
CA GLN A 30 -0.69 0.47 14.93
C GLN A 30 -1.89 -0.48 14.82
N GLN A 31 -3.08 0.02 14.50
CA GLN A 31 -4.25 -0.83 14.24
C GLN A 31 -4.00 -1.73 13.01
N ASN A 32 -3.50 -1.16 11.91
CA ASN A 32 -3.14 -1.92 10.72
C ASN A 32 -2.02 -2.94 11.00
N LEU A 33 -1.06 -2.61 11.86
CA LEU A 33 -0.02 -3.55 12.28
C LEU A 33 -0.58 -4.76 13.03
N LYS A 34 -1.58 -4.54 13.89
CA LYS A 34 -2.23 -5.64 14.63
C LYS A 34 -3.00 -6.55 13.67
N LYS A 35 -3.74 -5.97 12.72
CA LYS A 35 -4.58 -6.73 11.78
C LYS A 35 -3.78 -7.39 10.66
N TYR A 36 -2.87 -6.66 10.03
CA TYR A 36 -2.13 -7.08 8.83
C TYR A 36 -0.63 -7.32 9.08
N GLY A 37 -0.25 -7.55 10.34
CA GLY A 37 1.16 -7.67 10.74
C GLY A 37 1.86 -8.89 10.18
N ASN A 38 1.11 -9.96 9.91
CA ASN A 38 1.64 -11.24 9.48
C ASN A 38 1.72 -11.30 7.94
N PRO A 39 2.90 -11.58 7.36
CA PRO A 39 3.06 -11.57 5.90
C PRO A 39 2.57 -12.86 5.21
N LEU A 40 2.38 -13.95 5.97
CA LEU A 40 1.93 -15.25 5.48
C LEU A 40 0.85 -15.82 6.41
N PRO A 41 -0.08 -16.64 5.90
CA PRO A 41 -1.16 -17.25 6.66
C PRO A 41 -0.65 -18.49 7.40
N LEU A 42 0.44 -18.35 8.15
CA LEU A 42 1.01 -19.39 9.00
C LEU A 42 0.78 -19.00 10.46
N ARG A 43 0.44 -19.97 11.31
CA ARG A 43 0.30 -19.76 12.75
C ARG A 43 1.58 -20.24 13.41
N LEU A 44 2.34 -19.29 13.97
CA LEU A 44 3.47 -19.64 14.80
C LEU A 44 2.93 -19.99 16.18
N LEU A 45 2.95 -21.27 16.55
CA LEU A 45 2.64 -21.66 17.91
C LEU A 45 3.88 -21.34 18.75
N ASP A 46 3.84 -20.19 19.43
CA ASP A 46 4.67 -20.00 20.61
C ASP A 46 4.06 -20.89 21.70
N ALA A 47 4.46 -22.16 21.78
CA ALA A 47 4.00 -23.01 22.86
C ALA A 47 4.55 -22.47 24.20
N PRO A 48 3.70 -22.07 25.17
CA PRO A 48 4.05 -22.36 26.55
C PRO A 48 3.87 -23.88 26.69
N LEU A 49 4.93 -24.59 27.10
CA LEU A 49 4.73 -25.93 27.63
C LEU A 49 3.80 -25.77 28.84
N GLU A 50 2.52 -26.11 28.70
CA GLU A 50 1.63 -26.41 29.83
C GLU A 50 2.13 -27.72 30.46
N GLY A 51 3.26 -27.62 31.15
CA GLY A 51 3.63 -28.46 32.28
C GLY A 51 3.79 -27.53 33.48
N PRO A 52 3.70 -28.04 34.72
CA PRO A 52 3.99 -27.22 35.90
C PRO A 52 5.34 -26.55 35.69
N ALA A 53 5.38 -25.22 35.81
CA ALA A 53 6.59 -24.43 35.60
C ALA A 53 7.77 -25.12 36.29
N PRO A 54 8.78 -25.63 35.57
CA PRO A 54 9.96 -26.16 36.24
C PRO A 54 10.59 -24.98 36.99
N SER A 55 10.83 -25.18 38.29
CA SER A 55 11.53 -24.23 39.15
C SER A 55 12.71 -23.62 38.40
N PRO A 56 12.94 -22.29 38.50
CA PRO A 56 13.94 -21.58 37.71
C PRO A 56 15.34 -22.11 38.05
N SER A 57 15.73 -23.16 37.33
CA SER A 57 17.03 -23.79 37.44
C SER A 57 17.90 -23.19 36.34
N TYR A 58 19.09 -22.73 36.73
CA TYR A 58 20.07 -22.10 35.84
C TYR A 58 20.32 -22.90 34.55
N LEU A 59 20.11 -24.22 34.56
CA LEU A 59 20.25 -25.09 33.39
C LEU A 59 19.20 -24.85 32.28
N THR A 60 18.01 -24.33 32.60
CA THR A 60 17.02 -23.93 31.56
C THR A 60 17.43 -22.68 30.78
N SER A 61 18.29 -21.82 31.35
CA SER A 61 18.84 -20.64 30.66
C SER A 61 19.88 -21.00 29.60
N ILE A 62 20.43 -22.21 29.66
CA ILE A 62 21.49 -22.70 28.76
C ILE A 62 20.90 -23.53 27.62
N THR A 63 19.61 -23.88 27.65
CA THR A 63 18.99 -24.49 26.47
C THR A 63 18.99 -23.51 25.30
N PRO A 64 19.69 -23.80 24.19
CA PRO A 64 19.71 -22.91 23.03
C PRO A 64 18.27 -22.66 22.58
N SER A 65 17.96 -21.40 22.28
CA SER A 65 16.66 -20.96 21.76
C SER A 65 16.22 -21.74 20.50
N PHE A 66 17.19 -22.40 19.85
CA PHE A 66 17.03 -23.30 18.71
C PHE A 66 16.33 -24.63 19.02
N LEU A 67 16.26 -25.07 20.29
CA LEU A 67 15.54 -26.29 20.70
C LEU A 67 14.07 -26.06 21.05
N ARG A 68 13.63 -24.79 21.19
CA ARG A 68 12.20 -24.46 21.19
C ARG A 68 11.70 -24.62 19.77
N HIS A 69 11.31 -25.84 19.42
CA HIS A 69 10.65 -26.12 18.15
C HIS A 69 9.35 -25.31 18.12
N ARG A 70 9.40 -24.13 17.51
CA ARG A 70 8.21 -23.39 17.10
C ARG A 70 7.46 -24.29 16.14
N ARG A 71 6.39 -24.93 16.63
CA ARG A 71 5.50 -25.70 15.77
C ARG A 71 4.79 -24.69 14.86
N ILE A 72 5.01 -24.83 13.56
CA ILE A 72 4.27 -24.06 12.57
C ILE A 72 2.97 -24.82 12.35
N ASP A 73 1.86 -24.21 12.77
CA ASP A 73 0.53 -24.69 12.43
C ASP A 73 0.14 -24.10 11.07
N VAL A 74 -0.13 -25.00 10.11
CA VAL A 74 -0.51 -24.67 8.75
C VAL A 74 -2.04 -24.75 8.67
N PRO A 75 -2.76 -23.62 8.68
CA PRO A 75 -4.21 -23.64 8.61
C PRO A 75 -4.67 -24.21 7.28
N SER A 76 -5.83 -24.89 7.27
CA SER A 76 -6.41 -25.50 6.06
C SER A 76 -7.59 -24.67 5.56
N CYS A 77 -7.33 -23.70 4.70
CA CYS A 77 -8.34 -22.96 3.95
C CYS A 77 -8.91 -23.79 2.80
N THR A 78 -10.14 -23.50 2.40
CA THR A 78 -10.80 -24.12 1.24
C THR A 78 -11.20 -23.08 0.21
N GLY A 79 -10.98 -23.38 -1.06
CA GLY A 79 -11.46 -22.58 -2.18
C GLY A 79 -11.97 -23.45 -3.32
N THR A 80 -12.77 -22.88 -4.20
CA THR A 80 -13.36 -23.56 -5.35
C THR A 80 -12.75 -23.00 -6.62
N TYR A 81 -12.24 -23.86 -7.50
CA TYR A 81 -11.70 -23.43 -8.80
C TYR A 81 -12.83 -23.01 -9.74
N ASP A 82 -12.67 -21.87 -10.40
CA ASP A 82 -13.55 -21.45 -11.49
C ASP A 82 -12.75 -21.35 -12.80
N ALA A 83 -13.11 -22.22 -13.75
CA ALA A 83 -12.46 -22.31 -15.05
C ALA A 83 -12.74 -21.09 -15.94
N LEU A 84 -13.90 -20.43 -15.79
CA LEU A 84 -14.28 -19.30 -16.64
C LEU A 84 -13.47 -18.05 -16.32
N THR A 85 -13.37 -17.71 -15.03
CA THR A 85 -12.59 -16.55 -14.58
C THR A 85 -11.11 -16.84 -14.39
N ARG A 86 -10.67 -18.09 -14.59
CA ARG A 86 -9.29 -18.54 -14.32
C ARG A 86 -8.85 -18.08 -12.94
N SER A 87 -9.65 -18.39 -11.93
CA SER A 87 -9.42 -17.94 -10.55
C SER A 87 -9.96 -18.94 -9.53
N VAL A 88 -9.60 -18.76 -8.26
CA VAL A 88 -10.06 -19.61 -7.16
C VAL A 88 -10.85 -18.77 -6.18
N TRP A 89 -12.07 -19.20 -5.86
CA TRP A 89 -13.01 -18.48 -5.03
C TRP A 89 -13.01 -19.04 -3.61
N VAL A 90 -12.74 -18.18 -2.64
CA VAL A 90 -12.85 -18.50 -1.22
C VAL A 90 -14.09 -17.81 -0.68
N THR A 91 -15.08 -18.61 -0.26
CA THR A 91 -16.39 -18.13 0.21
C THR A 91 -16.52 -18.14 1.73
N LYS A 92 -15.75 -18.99 2.42
CA LYS A 92 -15.75 -19.04 3.89
C LYS A 92 -15.15 -17.77 4.47
N ARG A 93 -15.90 -17.09 5.32
CA ARG A 93 -15.52 -15.80 5.92
C ARG A 93 -14.17 -15.84 6.65
N ASP A 94 -13.97 -16.85 7.49
CA ASP A 94 -12.71 -17.01 8.24
C ASP A 94 -11.50 -17.20 7.32
N ASP A 95 -11.66 -17.99 6.24
CA ASP A 95 -10.61 -18.21 5.26
C ASP A 95 -10.32 -16.93 4.47
N MET A 96 -11.37 -16.19 4.08
CA MET A 96 -11.24 -14.89 3.40
C MET A 96 -10.44 -13.90 4.25
N GLU A 97 -10.84 -13.74 5.53
CA GLU A 97 -10.18 -12.82 6.45
C GLU A 97 -8.74 -13.27 6.71
N MET A 98 -8.51 -14.56 6.96
CA MET A 98 -7.17 -15.08 7.23
C MET A 98 -6.23 -14.85 6.06
N LEU A 99 -6.63 -15.22 4.84
CA LEU A 99 -5.80 -15.08 3.64
C LEU A 99 -5.52 -13.61 3.32
N PHE A 100 -6.52 -12.73 3.47
CA PHE A 100 -6.32 -11.31 3.20
C PHE A 100 -5.50 -10.63 4.30
N CYS A 101 -5.83 -10.86 5.58
CA CYS A 101 -5.14 -10.23 6.70
C CYS A 101 -3.70 -10.72 6.85
N ARG A 102 -3.45 -11.99 6.50
CA ARG A 102 -2.12 -12.61 6.64
C ARG A 102 -1.42 -12.77 5.29
N GLY A 103 -1.15 -11.65 4.63
CA GLY A 103 -0.34 -11.63 3.41
C GLY A 103 -1.02 -11.03 2.19
N PHE A 104 -2.21 -10.45 2.37
CA PHE A 104 -2.97 -9.79 1.32
C PHE A 104 -3.20 -10.70 0.13
N PHE A 105 -3.62 -11.95 0.32
CA PHE A 105 -3.96 -12.81 -0.81
C PHE A 105 -5.36 -12.46 -1.34
N GLY A 106 -5.53 -12.51 -2.66
CA GLY A 106 -6.82 -12.30 -3.30
C GLY A 106 -7.36 -10.89 -3.24
N LYS A 107 -8.61 -10.75 -3.71
CA LYS A 107 -9.36 -9.51 -3.70
C LYS A 107 -10.86 -9.81 -3.58
N GLY A 108 -11.57 -9.06 -2.75
CA GLY A 108 -13.02 -9.13 -2.68
C GLY A 108 -13.67 -8.68 -4.00
N THR A 109 -14.68 -9.40 -4.45
CA THR A 109 -15.37 -9.12 -5.72
C THR A 109 -16.33 -7.93 -5.66
N LEU A 110 -16.91 -7.66 -4.49
CA LEU A 110 -17.87 -6.57 -4.26
C LEU A 110 -17.28 -5.43 -3.41
N SER A 111 -15.98 -5.52 -3.14
CA SER A 111 -15.20 -4.58 -2.33
C SER A 111 -13.96 -4.10 -3.09
N ARG A 112 -13.32 -3.05 -2.55
CA ARG A 112 -12.14 -2.46 -3.20
C ARG A 112 -10.89 -3.32 -3.06
N SER A 113 -10.78 -4.05 -1.95
CA SER A 113 -9.61 -4.85 -1.58
C SER A 113 -10.01 -6.02 -0.68
N GLU A 114 -10.29 -5.74 0.59
CA GLU A 114 -10.74 -6.71 1.59
C GLU A 114 -12.22 -7.00 1.39
N ALA A 115 -12.63 -8.26 1.54
CA ALA A 115 -14.03 -8.65 1.49
C ALA A 115 -14.77 -8.07 2.71
N THR A 116 -15.42 -6.92 2.51
CA THR A 116 -16.09 -6.13 3.56
C THR A 116 -17.51 -5.77 3.15
N TRP A 117 -18.03 -6.41 2.09
CA TRP A 117 -19.34 -6.09 1.56
C TRP A 117 -20.46 -6.48 2.53
N LYS A 118 -20.41 -7.69 3.12
CA LYS A 118 -21.42 -8.14 4.09
C LYS A 118 -21.45 -7.19 5.29
N ASP A 119 -20.30 -6.85 5.86
CA ASP A 119 -20.19 -5.93 7.00
C ASP A 119 -20.82 -4.57 6.70
N ARG A 120 -20.47 -3.99 5.55
CA ARG A 120 -21.07 -2.73 5.10
C ARG A 120 -22.57 -2.84 4.88
N ARG A 121 -23.07 -4.02 4.47
CA ARG A 121 -24.50 -4.24 4.22
C ARG A 121 -25.26 -4.43 5.54
N VAL A 122 -24.72 -5.19 6.47
CA VAL A 122 -25.23 -5.32 7.85
C VAL A 122 -25.28 -3.93 8.50
N ASP A 123 -24.19 -3.16 8.45
CA ASP A 123 -24.14 -1.78 8.97
C ASP A 123 -25.17 -0.84 8.33
N MET A 124 -25.55 -1.09 7.07
CA MET A 124 -26.60 -0.34 6.39
C MET A 124 -28.00 -0.73 6.86
N VAL A 125 -28.24 -2.03 7.09
CA VAL A 125 -29.55 -2.52 7.52
C VAL A 125 -29.78 -2.23 9.00
N LYS A 126 -28.74 -2.35 9.84
CA LYS A 126 -28.72 -1.92 11.25
C LYS A 126 -28.86 -0.40 11.44
N GLY A 127 -28.85 0.40 10.37
CA GLY A 127 -29.11 1.84 10.41
C GLY A 127 -28.01 2.73 11.02
N GLY A 128 -26.90 2.18 11.53
CA GLY A 128 -25.97 2.93 12.38
C GLY A 128 -24.90 3.79 11.68
N ASN A 129 -24.14 3.23 10.72
CA ASN A 129 -22.84 3.84 10.35
C ASN A 129 -22.64 4.21 8.87
N SER A 130 -23.36 3.56 7.95
CA SER A 130 -23.21 3.86 6.50
C SER A 130 -23.82 5.22 6.13
N VAL A 131 -25.01 5.50 6.68
CA VAL A 131 -25.69 6.80 6.57
C VAL A 131 -24.80 7.90 7.16
N LEU A 132 -24.16 7.64 8.31
CA LEU A 132 -23.20 8.55 8.94
C LEU A 132 -21.96 8.78 8.07
N ALA A 133 -21.38 7.75 7.44
CA ALA A 133 -20.20 7.90 6.59
C ALA A 133 -20.48 8.67 5.29
N GLU A 134 -21.69 8.57 4.74
CA GLU A 134 -22.13 9.37 3.60
C GLU A 134 -22.44 10.81 4.03
N GLN A 135 -23.08 11.01 5.18
CA GLN A 135 -23.29 12.33 5.79
C GLN A 135 -21.97 13.03 6.12
N ILE A 136 -20.96 12.31 6.66
CA ILE A 136 -19.61 12.84 6.90
C ILE A 136 -18.95 13.23 5.58
N ARG A 137 -19.12 12.44 4.51
CA ARG A 137 -18.60 12.78 3.17
C ARG A 137 -19.32 13.98 2.57
N ALA A 138 -20.63 14.10 2.74
CA ALA A 138 -21.45 15.22 2.28
C ALA A 138 -21.09 16.51 3.04
N LYS A 139 -20.97 16.44 4.38
CA LYS A 139 -20.50 17.54 5.22
C LYS A 139 -19.11 18.02 4.79
N ARG A 140 -18.16 17.11 4.60
CA ARG A 140 -16.82 17.44 4.05
C ARG A 140 -16.89 18.08 2.65
N ARG A 141 -17.87 17.76 1.81
CA ARG A 141 -18.05 18.39 0.49
C ARG A 141 -18.62 19.81 0.63
N LEU A 142 -19.56 20.02 1.55
CA LEU A 142 -20.11 21.34 1.88
C LEU A 142 -19.03 22.23 2.49
N ASP A 143 -18.27 21.73 3.46
CA ASP A 143 -17.16 22.45 4.09
C ASP A 143 -16.11 22.86 3.03
N ARG A 144 -15.80 21.99 2.06
CA ARG A 144 -14.91 22.33 0.94
C ARG A 144 -15.50 23.37 -0.01
N LYS A 145 -16.81 23.34 -0.23
CA LYS A 145 -17.50 24.34 -1.06
C LYS A 145 -17.49 25.70 -0.36
N GLN A 146 -17.79 25.71 0.94
CA GLN A 146 -17.74 26.90 1.78
C GLN A 146 -16.32 27.47 1.82
N PHE A 147 -15.31 26.63 2.08
CA PHE A 147 -13.92 27.06 2.06
C PHE A 147 -13.48 27.65 0.70
N LYS A 148 -14.02 27.15 -0.42
CA LYS A 148 -13.77 27.74 -1.74
C LYS A 148 -14.44 29.10 -1.90
N VAL A 149 -15.68 29.24 -1.42
CA VAL A 149 -16.44 30.49 -1.45
C VAL A 149 -15.76 31.54 -0.56
N ASP A 150 -15.42 31.20 0.68
CA ASP A 150 -14.75 32.08 1.63
C ASP A 150 -13.38 32.52 1.09
N ARG A 151 -12.63 31.59 0.46
CA ARG A 151 -11.36 31.91 -0.18
C ARG A 151 -11.54 32.87 -1.37
N ALA A 152 -12.58 32.69 -2.18
CA ALA A 152 -12.86 33.59 -3.29
C ALA A 152 -13.26 34.99 -2.79
N ALA A 153 -14.08 35.06 -1.74
CA ALA A 153 -14.45 36.32 -1.10
C ALA A 153 -13.22 37.05 -0.54
N ALA A 154 -12.36 36.35 0.21
CA ALA A 154 -11.12 36.93 0.74
C ALA A 154 -10.16 37.41 -0.36
N MET A 155 -10.10 36.71 -1.51
CA MET A 155 -9.32 37.17 -2.66
C MET A 155 -9.91 38.42 -3.31
N LEU A 156 -11.25 38.53 -3.38
CA LEU A 156 -11.94 39.69 -3.91
C LEU A 156 -11.78 40.91 -3.00
N ASP A 157 -11.89 40.74 -1.67
CA ASP A 157 -11.65 41.82 -0.71
C ASP A 157 -10.19 42.29 -0.73
N ALA A 158 -9.23 41.37 -0.87
CA ALA A 158 -7.83 41.73 -1.05
C ALA A 158 -7.60 42.50 -2.36
N ALA A 159 -8.29 42.14 -3.45
CA ALA A 159 -8.23 42.88 -4.72
C ALA A 159 -8.82 44.29 -4.58
N LYS A 160 -9.99 44.44 -3.95
CA LYS A 160 -10.59 45.75 -3.65
C LYS A 160 -9.69 46.62 -2.77
N ALA A 161 -9.04 46.03 -1.77
CA ALA A 161 -8.10 46.74 -0.92
C ALA A 161 -6.86 47.20 -1.72
N ALA A 162 -6.36 46.38 -2.64
CA ALA A 162 -5.27 46.76 -3.53
C ALA A 162 -5.67 47.90 -4.49
N GLU A 163 -6.88 47.86 -5.05
CA GLU A 163 -7.43 48.94 -5.88
C GLU A 163 -7.66 50.24 -5.08
N ALA A 164 -8.10 50.14 -3.83
CA ALA A 164 -8.25 51.30 -2.94
C ALA A 164 -6.91 51.96 -2.61
N VAL A 165 -5.85 51.17 -2.40
CA VAL A 165 -4.48 51.69 -2.22
C VAL A 165 -3.96 52.33 -3.50
N LEU A 166 -4.24 51.75 -4.67
CA LEU A 166 -3.89 52.33 -5.97
C LEU A 166 -4.59 53.68 -6.22
N THR A 167 -5.88 53.78 -5.90
CA THR A 167 -6.66 55.01 -6.08
C THR A 167 -6.31 56.10 -5.06
N GLN A 168 -5.97 55.72 -3.81
CA GLN A 168 -5.44 56.67 -2.82
C GLN A 168 -4.00 57.11 -3.14
N GLY A 169 -3.23 56.28 -3.85
CA GLY A 169 -1.90 56.61 -4.36
C GLY A 169 -1.88 57.60 -5.52
N GLN A 170 -3.04 58.09 -5.98
CA GLN A 170 -3.13 59.02 -7.11
C GLN A 170 -3.96 60.25 -6.74
N THR A 171 -3.34 61.17 -5.99
CA THR A 171 -3.79 62.57 -5.88
C THR A 171 -2.76 63.48 -6.59
N PRO A 172 -3.18 64.37 -7.50
CA PRO A 172 -2.29 65.37 -8.10
C PRO A 172 -2.42 66.75 -7.42
N GLY A 173 -1.26 67.38 -7.18
CA GLY A 173 -1.04 68.83 -6.99
C GLY A 173 -0.77 69.30 -5.54
N ASP A 174 0.18 70.17 -5.22
CA ASP A 174 1.33 70.75 -5.94
C ASP A 174 2.23 71.54 -4.94
N GLU A 175 3.50 71.79 -5.33
CA GLU A 175 4.51 72.74 -4.79
C GLU A 175 5.38 72.41 -3.54
N SER A 176 6.63 71.97 -3.78
CA SER A 176 7.86 72.80 -3.71
C SER A 176 9.13 71.94 -3.82
N ALA A 177 10.15 72.49 -4.48
CA ALA A 177 11.37 71.83 -4.97
C ALA A 177 12.35 71.37 -3.86
N GLU A 178 12.98 70.21 -4.03
CA GLU A 178 14.43 70.06 -4.28
C GLU A 178 14.91 68.59 -4.21
N GLN A 179 15.65 68.20 -5.26
CA GLN A 179 16.80 67.29 -5.32
C GLN A 179 16.68 65.77 -5.03
N ALA A 180 17.34 65.04 -5.93
CA ALA A 180 18.07 63.77 -5.78
C ALA A 180 17.38 62.42 -6.12
N GLU A 181 17.79 61.92 -7.30
CA GLU A 181 18.25 60.55 -7.61
C GLU A 181 17.30 59.33 -7.52
N GLY A 182 17.03 58.78 -8.71
CA GLY A 182 17.31 57.37 -9.01
C GLY A 182 16.25 56.31 -8.65
N SER A 183 15.45 55.89 -9.64
CA SER A 183 15.20 54.46 -9.99
C SER A 183 14.10 54.35 -11.05
N GLN A 184 14.41 53.71 -12.17
CA GLN A 184 13.49 53.46 -13.28
C GLN A 184 12.34 52.55 -12.87
N ALA A 185 11.11 53.01 -13.12
CA ALA A 185 9.91 52.19 -13.11
C ALA A 185 9.84 51.38 -14.43
N SER A 186 9.78 50.06 -14.35
CA SER A 186 9.45 49.20 -15.50
C SER A 186 7.93 49.12 -15.64
N GLY A 187 7.36 49.92 -16.54
CA GLY A 187 5.98 49.77 -17.01
C GLY A 187 5.79 48.44 -17.73
N ILE A 188 4.65 47.80 -17.50
CA ILE A 188 4.29 46.52 -18.11
C ILE A 188 3.82 46.79 -19.55
N ASP A 189 4.50 46.21 -20.53
CA ASP A 189 4.20 46.36 -21.95
C ASP A 189 3.02 45.47 -22.35
N VAL A 190 1.88 46.11 -22.64
CA VAL A 190 0.57 45.47 -22.89
C VAL A 190 0.54 44.71 -24.23
N THR A 191 1.56 44.87 -25.08
CA THR A 191 1.62 44.22 -26.40
C THR A 191 2.17 42.78 -26.38
N THR A 192 2.66 42.29 -25.23
CA THR A 192 3.25 40.94 -25.10
C THR A 192 2.33 39.89 -24.46
N LEU A 193 1.07 40.22 -24.21
CA LEU A 193 0.11 39.32 -23.56
C LEU A 193 -0.50 38.31 -24.54
N THR A 194 0.02 37.08 -24.55
CA THR A 194 -0.63 35.92 -25.17
C THR A 194 -1.51 35.18 -24.16
N ALA A 195 -2.58 34.51 -24.62
CA ALA A 195 -3.59 33.82 -23.79
C ALA A 195 -3.05 32.79 -22.77
N GLN A 196 -1.75 32.48 -22.78
CA GLN A 196 -1.08 31.62 -21.80
C GLN A 196 -0.64 32.33 -20.51
N THR A 197 -0.63 33.67 -20.44
CA THR A 197 -0.29 34.41 -19.21
C THR A 197 -1.39 34.32 -18.13
N PHE A 198 -2.59 33.84 -18.45
CA PHE A 198 -3.70 33.65 -17.50
C PHE A 198 -3.74 32.27 -16.83
N LEU A 199 -2.80 31.37 -17.14
CA LEU A 199 -2.67 30.06 -16.50
C LEU A 199 -1.46 29.98 -15.56
N VAL A 200 -1.22 31.04 -14.79
CA VAL A 200 -0.30 30.96 -13.64
C VAL A 200 -1.03 30.25 -12.51
N ARG A 201 -0.68 28.97 -12.28
CA ARG A 201 -1.01 28.31 -11.01
C ARG A 201 -0.43 29.17 -9.88
N PRO A 202 -1.22 29.54 -8.85
CA PRO A 202 -0.69 30.33 -7.75
C PRO A 202 0.48 29.57 -7.10
N THR A 203 1.68 30.13 -7.21
CA THR A 203 2.80 29.73 -6.37
C THR A 203 2.42 30.04 -4.93
N ARG A 204 2.67 29.06 -4.06
CA ARG A 204 2.45 29.17 -2.61
C ARG A 204 3.25 30.39 -2.10
N PRO A 205 2.72 31.21 -1.17
CA PRO A 205 3.45 32.37 -0.64
C PRO A 205 4.83 31.95 -0.12
N ASP A 206 5.88 32.69 -0.49
CA ASP A 206 7.30 32.39 -0.22
C ASP A 206 7.66 32.39 1.29
N ALA A 207 6.75 32.77 2.17
CA ALA A 207 6.94 32.80 3.63
C ALA A 207 7.18 31.42 4.28
N ASN A 208 7.08 30.31 3.54
CA ASN A 208 7.28 28.96 4.08
C ASN A 208 8.39 28.15 3.36
N ARG A 209 9.25 28.81 2.58
CA ARG A 209 10.33 28.14 1.82
C ARG A 209 11.61 27.88 2.63
N ASN A 210 11.62 28.09 3.95
CA ASN A 210 12.83 27.98 4.79
C ASN A 210 12.68 27.12 6.07
N ARG A 211 11.88 26.06 6.06
CA ARG A 211 12.04 24.95 7.03
C ARG A 211 12.56 23.71 6.33
N GLY A 212 13.88 23.60 6.20
CA GLY A 212 14.48 22.36 5.69
C GLY A 212 15.91 22.41 5.16
N ARG A 213 16.62 23.55 5.21
CA ARG A 213 18.05 23.58 4.88
C ARG A 213 18.84 24.40 5.89
N LYS A 214 19.29 23.73 6.95
CA LYS A 214 20.55 24.12 7.61
C LYS A 214 21.58 23.06 7.25
N PRO A 215 22.50 23.31 6.31
CA PRO A 215 23.69 22.49 6.21
C PRO A 215 24.48 22.67 7.51
N PHE A 216 24.93 21.56 8.09
CA PHE A 216 25.85 21.56 9.23
C PHE A 216 27.12 22.33 8.82
N LYS A 217 27.26 23.58 9.32
CA LYS A 217 28.53 24.28 9.38
C LYS A 217 28.97 24.34 10.83
N ARG A 218 30.19 23.85 11.07
CA ARG A 218 30.89 23.78 12.35
C ARG A 218 31.00 25.18 12.97
N ARG A 219 30.80 25.29 14.29
CA ARG A 219 30.97 26.53 15.07
C ARG A 219 32.46 26.93 15.15
N PRO A 220 32.81 28.20 14.94
CA PRO A 220 33.90 28.86 15.64
C PRO A 220 33.38 29.55 16.93
N PRO A 221 34.26 29.85 17.90
CA PRO A 221 33.87 30.22 19.26
C PRO A 221 33.43 31.69 19.37
N VAL A 222 32.62 31.94 20.40
CA VAL A 222 32.09 33.25 20.79
C VAL A 222 33.13 34.01 21.63
N PRO A 223 33.32 35.32 21.45
CA PRO A 223 33.72 36.22 22.53
C PRO A 223 32.51 36.99 23.08
N ALA A 224 32.58 37.21 24.39
CA ALA A 224 31.51 37.63 25.27
C ALA A 224 31.08 39.10 25.16
N GLY A 225 29.86 39.36 25.65
CA GLY A 225 29.49 40.61 26.32
C GLY A 225 28.56 41.54 25.53
N GLN A 226 27.27 41.57 25.90
CA GLN A 226 26.70 42.61 26.77
C GLN A 226 25.17 42.57 26.72
N ALA A 227 24.59 42.74 27.90
CA ALA A 227 23.16 42.86 28.15
C ALA A 227 22.62 44.20 27.63
N GLY A 228 21.37 44.19 27.17
CA GLY A 228 20.57 45.39 26.90
C GLY A 228 19.09 45.02 26.84
N ALA A 229 18.34 45.46 27.84
CA ALA A 229 16.89 45.34 27.93
C ALA A 229 16.21 46.58 27.32
N VAL A 230 15.12 46.38 26.57
CA VAL A 230 14.01 47.32 26.28
C VAL A 230 12.91 46.47 25.59
N ASP A 231 11.81 46.12 26.26
CA ASP A 231 10.55 46.87 26.53
C ASP A 231 9.51 46.80 25.38
N SER A 232 8.28 46.58 25.84
CA SER A 232 6.94 46.35 25.28
C SER A 232 6.57 46.97 23.91
N SER A 233 5.67 46.40 23.10
CA SER A 233 4.26 46.16 23.43
C SER A 233 3.50 45.48 22.27
N ALA A 234 2.67 44.47 22.58
CA ALA A 234 1.42 44.16 21.86
C ALA A 234 0.63 43.10 22.65
N LYS A 235 -0.48 43.51 23.26
CA LYS A 235 -1.45 42.63 23.94
C LYS A 235 -2.16 41.72 22.93
N PRO A 236 -2.24 40.39 23.16
CA PRO A 236 -3.24 39.57 22.51
C PRO A 236 -4.58 39.65 23.28
N GLN A 237 -5.68 39.87 22.54
CA GLN A 237 -7.05 39.82 23.08
C GLN A 237 -7.43 38.40 23.54
N PRO A 238 -8.35 38.26 24.52
CA PRO A 238 -8.73 36.97 25.07
C PRO A 238 -9.58 36.20 24.06
N ARG A 239 -9.14 34.99 23.71
CA ARG A 239 -9.96 34.02 22.97
C ARG A 239 -10.91 33.38 23.97
N VAL A 240 -12.21 33.69 23.87
CA VAL A 240 -13.27 33.02 24.63
C VAL A 240 -13.21 31.53 24.32
N TYR A 241 -12.77 30.74 25.29
CA TYR A 241 -12.83 29.29 25.25
C TYR A 241 -14.23 28.86 25.69
N VAL A 242 -15.02 28.35 24.75
CA VAL A 242 -16.26 27.63 25.08
C VAL A 242 -15.86 26.17 25.31
N PRO A 243 -15.95 25.64 26.54
CA PRO A 243 -15.73 24.22 26.77
C PRO A 243 -16.79 23.41 26.02
N PRO A 244 -16.43 22.26 25.43
CA PRO A 244 -17.43 21.33 24.92
C PRO A 244 -18.31 20.86 26.08
N PRO A 245 -19.62 20.61 25.84
CA PRO A 245 -20.50 20.07 26.87
C PRO A 245 -19.93 18.74 27.38
N ALA A 246 -20.03 18.56 28.70
CA ALA A 246 -19.61 17.33 29.37
C ALA A 246 -20.30 16.11 28.74
N PRO A 247 -19.65 14.93 28.73
CA PRO A 247 -20.33 13.70 28.35
C PRO A 247 -21.49 13.51 29.31
N VAL A 248 -22.69 13.32 28.77
CA VAL A 248 -23.78 12.75 29.54
C VAL A 248 -23.31 11.33 29.87
N GLU A 249 -23.17 11.03 31.16
CA GLU A 249 -23.05 9.65 31.61
C GLU A 249 -24.40 9.01 31.29
N GLU A 250 -24.46 8.35 30.13
CA GLU A 250 -25.47 7.34 29.88
C GLU A 250 -25.03 6.14 30.72
N ASP A 251 -25.80 5.88 31.77
CA ASP A 251 -25.78 4.60 32.48
C ASP A 251 -26.02 3.49 31.45
N ASP A 252 -24.95 2.84 31.01
CA ASP A 252 -24.96 1.62 30.20
C ASP A 252 -25.33 0.44 31.12
N ASP A 253 -26.55 0.45 31.64
CA ASP A 253 -27.22 -0.70 32.22
C ASP A 253 -28.24 -1.22 31.21
N GLY A 254 -27.85 -2.26 30.48
CA GLY A 254 -28.72 -2.98 29.58
C GLY A 254 -28.02 -3.36 28.29
N SER A 255 -27.40 -4.54 28.26
CA SER A 255 -27.20 -5.27 27.01
C SER A 255 -28.57 -5.61 26.42
N GLU A 256 -29.21 -4.65 25.74
CA GLU A 256 -30.26 -4.94 24.78
C GLU A 256 -29.58 -5.77 23.68
N GLU A 257 -29.87 -7.07 23.66
CA GLU A 257 -29.50 -7.93 22.55
C GLU A 257 -30.09 -7.31 21.28
N ASP A 258 -29.21 -6.78 20.41
CA ASP A 258 -29.57 -6.21 19.11
C ASP A 258 -30.48 -7.21 18.37
N PRO A 259 -31.78 -6.91 18.14
CA PRO A 259 -32.74 -7.87 17.57
C PRO A 259 -32.44 -8.24 16.11
N PHE A 260 -31.38 -7.69 15.55
CA PHE A 260 -30.99 -7.90 14.16
C PHE A 260 -30.17 -9.17 13.99
N ASP A 261 -30.83 -10.19 13.43
CA ASP A 261 -30.17 -11.40 12.94
C ASP A 261 -29.29 -11.08 11.71
N GLU A 262 -27.97 -11.09 11.90
CA GLU A 262 -26.99 -10.84 10.83
C GLU A 262 -27.03 -11.90 9.72
N ASP A 263 -27.61 -13.07 9.98
CA ASP A 263 -27.77 -14.14 9.00
C ASP A 263 -28.85 -13.84 7.96
N LEU A 264 -29.71 -12.84 8.21
CA LEU A 264 -30.63 -12.31 7.19
C LEU A 264 -29.92 -11.65 6.02
N VAL A 265 -28.65 -11.24 6.18
CA VAL A 265 -27.84 -10.69 5.09
C VAL A 265 -27.00 -11.83 4.46
N PRO A 266 -27.33 -12.26 3.23
CA PRO A 266 -26.60 -13.35 2.59
C PRO A 266 -25.17 -12.94 2.26
N GLU A 267 -24.20 -13.83 2.47
CA GLU A 267 -22.81 -13.64 2.04
C GLU A 267 -22.73 -13.80 0.51
N MET A 268 -22.70 -12.68 -0.21
CA MET A 268 -22.61 -12.66 -1.68
C MET A 268 -21.19 -12.40 -2.18
N GLU A 269 -20.31 -11.89 -1.31
CA GLU A 269 -18.93 -11.61 -1.67
C GLU A 269 -18.07 -12.85 -1.46
N HIS A 270 -17.11 -13.04 -2.35
CA HIS A 270 -16.05 -14.02 -2.16
C HIS A 270 -14.70 -13.35 -2.37
N LEU A 271 -13.67 -13.93 -1.77
CA LEU A 271 -12.29 -13.55 -2.03
C LEU A 271 -11.81 -14.30 -3.28
N GLN A 272 -11.53 -13.56 -4.34
CA GLN A 272 -11.03 -14.09 -5.59
C GLN A 272 -9.50 -14.10 -5.59
N LEU A 273 -8.91 -15.29 -5.67
CA LEU A 273 -7.46 -15.50 -5.77
C LEU A 273 -7.05 -15.64 -7.25
N GLY A 274 -5.97 -14.97 -7.64
CA GLY A 274 -5.32 -15.28 -8.92
C GLY A 274 -4.72 -16.70 -8.90
N LEU A 275 -4.48 -17.30 -10.07
CA LEU A 275 -3.91 -18.66 -10.15
C LEU A 275 -2.54 -18.74 -9.47
N GLU A 276 -1.70 -17.72 -9.62
CA GLU A 276 -0.37 -17.66 -9.01
C GLU A 276 -0.46 -17.55 -7.49
N GLU A 277 -1.40 -16.75 -6.98
CA GLU A 277 -1.69 -16.65 -5.54
C GLU A 277 -2.19 -18.00 -5.01
N ALA A 278 -3.14 -18.63 -5.71
CA ALA A 278 -3.73 -19.91 -5.30
C ALA A 278 -2.71 -21.05 -5.33
N TRP A 279 -1.88 -21.14 -6.37
CA TRP A 279 -0.82 -22.15 -6.46
C TRP A 279 0.26 -21.96 -5.40
N PHE A 280 0.60 -20.70 -5.07
CA PHE A 280 1.50 -20.41 -3.95
C PHE A 280 0.92 -20.87 -2.61
N LEU A 281 -0.36 -20.61 -2.36
CA LEU A 281 -1.04 -21.03 -1.13
C LEU A 281 -1.19 -22.55 -1.04
N ALA A 282 -1.49 -23.23 -2.16
CA ALA A 282 -1.70 -24.67 -2.22
C ALA A 282 -0.39 -25.46 -2.25
N ALA A 283 0.46 -25.23 -3.26
CA ALA A 283 1.69 -26.00 -3.48
C ALA A 283 2.89 -25.45 -2.69
N GLY A 284 2.96 -24.13 -2.46
CA GLY A 284 4.08 -23.49 -1.77
C GLY A 284 3.96 -23.54 -0.24
N LEU A 285 2.79 -23.16 0.30
CA LEU A 285 2.56 -23.10 1.75
C LEU A 285 1.75 -24.28 2.31
N GLY A 286 0.99 -25.00 1.48
CA GLY A 286 0.10 -26.06 1.95
C GLY A 286 -1.15 -25.57 2.70
N VAL A 287 -1.49 -24.28 2.57
CA VAL A 287 -2.59 -23.65 3.32
C VAL A 287 -3.94 -23.77 2.61
N LEU A 288 -3.95 -23.86 1.28
CA LEU A 288 -5.18 -23.85 0.50
C LEU A 288 -5.45 -25.22 -0.14
N LYS A 289 -6.63 -25.77 0.11
CA LYS A 289 -7.20 -26.90 -0.63
C LYS A 289 -8.19 -26.38 -1.66
N ILE A 290 -8.05 -26.82 -2.90
CA ILE A 290 -8.84 -26.33 -4.03
C ILE A 290 -9.79 -27.44 -4.47
N LEU A 291 -11.09 -27.17 -4.43
CA LEU A 291 -12.15 -28.04 -4.92
C LEU A 291 -12.34 -27.77 -6.41
N ASP A 292 -12.36 -28.83 -7.22
CA ASP A 292 -12.78 -28.75 -8.61
C ASP A 292 -14.31 -28.97 -8.71
N PRO A 293 -15.10 -27.99 -9.20
CA PRO A 293 -16.54 -28.14 -9.33
C PRO A 293 -16.99 -29.27 -10.26
N GLN A 294 -16.18 -29.64 -11.25
CA GLN A 294 -16.56 -30.67 -12.22
C GLN A 294 -16.50 -32.06 -11.61
N THR A 295 -15.43 -32.35 -10.87
CA THR A 295 -15.24 -33.64 -10.20
C THR A 295 -15.82 -33.68 -8.78
N GLN A 296 -16.11 -32.53 -8.17
CA GLN A 296 -16.48 -32.39 -6.75
C GLN A 296 -15.44 -33.02 -5.80
N THR A 297 -14.17 -33.00 -6.22
CA THR A 297 -13.05 -33.53 -5.43
C THR A 297 -11.93 -32.51 -5.27
N TYR A 298 -11.02 -32.77 -4.32
CA TYR A 298 -9.80 -32.01 -4.14
C TYR A 298 -8.68 -32.68 -4.96
N PRO A 299 -8.37 -32.21 -6.19
CA PRO A 299 -7.33 -32.82 -7.01
C PRO A 299 -5.96 -32.78 -6.33
N PRO A 300 -5.12 -33.80 -6.55
CA PRO A 300 -3.73 -33.77 -6.11
C PRO A 300 -2.95 -32.70 -6.89
N LEU A 301 -1.79 -32.27 -6.37
CA LEU A 301 -1.02 -31.17 -6.94
C LEU A 301 -0.69 -31.30 -8.43
N PRO A 302 -0.29 -32.47 -8.98
CA PRO A 302 -0.04 -32.60 -10.42
C PRO A 302 -1.29 -32.34 -11.27
N THR A 303 -2.44 -32.86 -10.84
CA THR A 303 -3.74 -32.64 -11.50
C THR A 303 -4.15 -31.17 -11.41
N LEU A 304 -3.96 -30.56 -10.24
CA LEU A 304 -4.28 -29.16 -10.03
C LEU A 304 -3.39 -28.24 -10.89
N LEU A 305 -2.10 -28.58 -11.05
CA LEU A 305 -1.20 -27.84 -11.93
C LEU A 305 -1.72 -27.85 -13.37
N ALA A 306 -2.14 -29.01 -13.88
CA ALA A 306 -2.70 -29.13 -15.23
C ALA A 306 -3.93 -28.23 -15.45
N LEU A 307 -4.78 -28.04 -14.43
CA LEU A 307 -5.92 -27.12 -14.49
C LEU A 307 -5.50 -25.65 -14.62
N PHE A 308 -4.32 -25.29 -14.09
CA PHE A 308 -3.81 -23.93 -14.07
C PHE A 308 -2.99 -23.56 -15.31
N LEU A 309 -2.50 -24.57 -16.04
CA LEU A 309 -1.79 -24.35 -17.30
C LEU A 309 -2.65 -23.58 -18.29
N THR A 310 -1.98 -22.78 -19.10
CA THR A 310 -2.63 -22.00 -20.15
C THR A 310 -3.00 -22.97 -21.28
N PRO A 311 -4.20 -22.94 -21.83
CA PRO A 311 -4.47 -23.74 -23.02
C PRO A 311 -3.78 -23.08 -24.24
N PRO A 312 -3.08 -23.85 -25.10
CA PRO A 312 -2.41 -23.33 -26.31
C PRO A 312 -3.34 -22.63 -27.31
N THR A 313 -4.63 -22.94 -27.24
CA THR A 313 -5.66 -22.28 -28.03
C THR A 313 -6.76 -21.79 -27.10
N PRO A 314 -7.30 -20.58 -27.33
CA PRO A 314 -8.39 -20.05 -26.53
C PRO A 314 -9.61 -20.96 -26.71
N SER A 315 -9.84 -21.82 -25.72
CA SER A 315 -10.97 -22.72 -25.69
C SER A 315 -11.73 -22.49 -24.39
N LEU A 316 -13.06 -22.56 -24.47
CA LEU A 316 -13.94 -22.50 -23.28
C LEU A 316 -13.92 -23.82 -22.48
N ARG A 317 -13.11 -24.80 -22.90
CA ARG A 317 -13.03 -26.10 -22.24
C ARG A 317 -11.97 -26.05 -21.16
N SER A 318 -12.27 -26.66 -20.02
CA SER A 318 -11.28 -26.87 -18.96
C SER A 318 -10.12 -27.71 -19.48
N PRO A 319 -8.86 -27.37 -19.14
CA PRO A 319 -7.72 -28.22 -19.46
C PRO A 319 -7.92 -29.61 -18.84
N THR A 320 -7.60 -30.66 -19.58
CA THR A 320 -7.68 -32.04 -19.07
C THR A 320 -6.32 -32.49 -18.54
N LEU A 321 -6.29 -33.61 -17.81
CA LEU A 321 -5.05 -34.20 -17.25
C LEU A 321 -3.97 -34.49 -18.30
N SER A 322 -4.35 -34.56 -19.58
CA SER A 322 -3.45 -34.80 -20.72
C SER A 322 -2.84 -33.52 -21.28
N THR A 323 -3.00 -32.37 -20.62
CA THR A 323 -2.38 -31.13 -21.09
C THR A 323 -0.86 -31.22 -20.89
N PRO A 324 -0.05 -31.15 -21.96
CA PRO A 324 1.40 -31.25 -21.84
C PRO A 324 1.94 -30.05 -21.04
N LEU A 325 2.83 -30.33 -20.09
CA LEU A 325 3.47 -29.30 -19.28
C LEU A 325 4.66 -28.72 -20.05
N HIS A 326 4.48 -27.55 -20.61
CA HIS A 326 5.52 -26.79 -21.30
C HIS A 326 6.21 -25.82 -20.33
N VAL A 327 7.56 -25.75 -20.36
CA VAL A 327 8.35 -24.86 -19.49
C VAL A 327 8.13 -23.38 -19.75
N ASP A 328 7.67 -23.02 -20.94
CA ASP A 328 7.37 -21.66 -21.34
C ASP A 328 5.88 -21.32 -21.25
N ASP A 329 5.09 -22.17 -20.58
CA ASP A 329 3.69 -21.86 -20.30
C ASP A 329 3.58 -20.50 -19.58
N PRO A 330 2.73 -19.57 -20.07
CA PRO A 330 2.58 -18.24 -19.50
C PRO A 330 2.29 -18.23 -17.99
N PHE A 331 1.50 -19.19 -17.49
CA PHE A 331 1.21 -19.32 -16.07
C PHE A 331 2.47 -19.67 -15.27
N LEU A 332 3.32 -20.57 -15.76
CA LEU A 332 4.56 -20.94 -15.09
C LEU A 332 5.53 -19.77 -15.03
N VAL A 333 5.75 -19.08 -16.16
CA VAL A 333 6.62 -17.91 -16.23
C VAL A 333 6.15 -16.82 -15.26
N SER A 334 4.84 -16.56 -15.22
CA SER A 334 4.22 -15.63 -14.29
C SER A 334 4.39 -16.06 -12.83
N TYR A 335 4.14 -17.35 -12.54
CA TYR A 335 4.25 -17.92 -11.20
C TYR A 335 5.68 -17.92 -10.67
N VAL A 336 6.68 -18.23 -11.50
CA VAL A 336 8.10 -18.19 -11.13
C VAL A 336 8.48 -16.80 -10.61
N ALA A 337 8.08 -15.74 -11.33
CA ALA A 337 8.30 -14.36 -10.89
C ALA A 337 7.49 -14.01 -9.64
N TYR A 338 6.23 -14.44 -9.57
CA TYR A 338 5.39 -14.25 -8.38
C TYR A 338 6.03 -14.89 -7.13
N HIS A 339 6.44 -16.16 -7.23
CA HIS A 339 7.08 -16.92 -6.14
C HIS A 339 8.38 -16.26 -5.70
N HIS A 340 9.22 -15.83 -6.65
CA HIS A 340 10.45 -15.10 -6.37
C HIS A 340 10.21 -13.88 -5.49
N PHE A 341 9.30 -12.98 -5.88
CA PHE A 341 9.03 -11.78 -5.07
C PHE A 341 8.34 -12.09 -3.74
N ARG A 342 7.45 -13.11 -3.68
CA ARG A 342 6.86 -13.57 -2.41
C ARG A 342 7.92 -14.12 -1.47
N SER A 343 8.91 -14.87 -1.99
CA SER A 343 10.02 -15.42 -1.20
C SER A 343 10.95 -14.35 -0.63
N LEU A 344 11.07 -13.21 -1.33
CA LEU A 344 11.77 -12.01 -0.85
C LEU A 344 10.94 -11.18 0.14
N GLY A 345 9.70 -11.59 0.45
CA GLY A 345 8.83 -10.93 1.41
C GLY A 345 8.00 -9.77 0.85
N TRP A 346 7.95 -9.61 -0.48
CA TRP A 346 7.06 -8.62 -1.11
C TRP A 346 5.61 -9.10 -1.10
N VAL A 347 4.70 -8.14 -0.93
CA VAL A 347 3.28 -8.36 -1.26
C VAL A 347 3.10 -8.04 -2.74
N VAL A 348 2.80 -9.08 -3.51
CA VAL A 348 2.63 -9.03 -4.97
C VAL A 348 1.15 -8.86 -5.31
N LYS A 349 0.81 -7.92 -6.19
CA LYS A 349 -0.57 -7.69 -6.65
C LYS A 349 -0.65 -7.45 -8.16
N PRO A 350 -1.78 -7.75 -8.82
CA PRO A 350 -1.94 -7.50 -10.25
C PRO A 350 -1.67 -6.04 -10.65
N GLY A 351 -0.90 -5.84 -11.71
CA GLY A 351 -0.43 -4.54 -12.19
C GLY A 351 -1.18 -3.93 -13.36
N ILE A 352 -2.26 -4.57 -13.84
CA ILE A 352 -2.97 -4.20 -15.08
C ILE A 352 -3.34 -2.72 -15.17
N LYS A 353 -3.67 -2.08 -14.04
CA LYS A 353 -4.00 -0.64 -13.95
C LYS A 353 -2.83 0.29 -14.32
N PHE A 354 -1.62 -0.22 -14.37
CA PHE A 354 -0.39 0.51 -14.63
C PHE A 354 0.40 -0.06 -15.82
N CYS A 355 -0.28 -0.83 -16.69
CA CYS A 355 0.33 -1.47 -17.87
C CYS A 355 1.53 -2.36 -17.51
N CYS A 356 1.44 -3.07 -16.39
CA CYS A 356 2.48 -3.96 -15.86
C CYS A 356 1.82 -5.26 -15.38
N ASP A 357 2.59 -6.33 -15.26
CA ASP A 357 2.08 -7.64 -14.83
C ASP A 357 1.83 -7.64 -13.32
N TRP A 358 2.82 -7.17 -12.54
CA TRP A 358 2.76 -7.17 -11.09
C TRP A 358 3.09 -5.81 -10.45
N LEU A 359 2.65 -5.62 -9.21
CA LEU A 359 2.98 -4.51 -8.33
C LEU A 359 3.55 -5.04 -7.03
N LEU A 360 4.64 -4.44 -6.57
CA LEU A 360 5.28 -4.83 -5.32
C LEU A 360 5.02 -3.81 -4.22
N TYR A 361 4.50 -4.30 -3.11
CA TYR A 361 4.31 -3.56 -1.87
C TYR A 361 5.24 -4.13 -0.80
N LYS A 362 5.94 -3.26 -0.07
CA LYS A 362 6.85 -3.70 0.99
C LYS A 362 6.12 -4.39 2.15
N ARG A 363 4.94 -3.89 2.52
CA ARG A 363 4.11 -4.44 3.60
C ARG A 363 2.67 -4.71 3.22
N GLY A 364 2.18 -4.07 2.14
CA GLY A 364 0.84 -4.24 1.62
C GLY A 364 0.11 -2.91 1.37
N PRO A 365 -1.03 -2.96 0.65
CA PRO A 365 -1.74 -1.76 0.18
C PRO A 365 -2.31 -0.85 1.28
N VAL A 366 -2.55 -1.38 2.48
CA VAL A 366 -3.06 -0.62 3.63
C VAL A 366 -1.99 0.23 4.31
N PHE A 367 -0.71 -0.08 4.09
CA PHE A 367 0.42 0.62 4.72
C PHE A 367 1.03 1.69 3.81
N SER A 368 1.18 1.38 2.52
CA SER A 368 1.78 2.28 1.55
C SER A 368 1.31 1.97 0.14
N HIS A 369 1.54 2.89 -0.79
CA HIS A 369 1.45 2.58 -2.22
C HIS A 369 2.51 1.55 -2.65
N SER A 370 2.30 0.89 -3.78
CA SER A 370 3.33 0.02 -4.37
C SER A 370 4.56 0.84 -4.75
N ALA A 371 5.73 0.27 -4.48
CA ALA A 371 7.03 0.86 -4.78
C ALA A 371 7.45 0.59 -6.22
N PHE A 372 7.24 -0.65 -6.66
CA PHE A 372 7.68 -1.12 -7.97
C PHE A 372 6.51 -1.62 -8.81
N SER A 373 6.63 -1.40 -10.11
CA SER A 373 5.80 -2.00 -11.15
C SER A 373 6.66 -2.97 -11.95
N ILE A 374 6.20 -4.20 -12.11
CA ILE A 374 6.97 -5.29 -12.70
C ILE A 374 6.44 -5.57 -14.10
N ALA A 375 7.34 -5.57 -15.07
CA ALA A 375 7.11 -6.05 -16.42
C ALA A 375 7.90 -7.34 -16.64
N LEU A 376 7.19 -8.45 -16.88
CA LEU A 376 7.80 -9.74 -17.15
C LEU A 376 8.25 -9.82 -18.60
N VAL A 377 9.44 -10.38 -18.79
CA VAL A 377 10.04 -10.64 -20.10
C VAL A 377 10.61 -12.05 -20.09
N PRO A 378 9.93 -13.04 -20.68
CA PRO A 378 10.54 -14.34 -20.84
C PRO A 378 11.67 -14.29 -21.86
N VAL A 379 12.69 -15.08 -21.59
CA VAL A 379 13.87 -15.24 -22.44
C VAL A 379 14.11 -16.72 -22.60
N TYR A 380 14.06 -17.22 -23.83
CA TYR A 380 14.36 -18.63 -24.09
C TYR A 380 15.86 -18.88 -23.95
N GLY A 381 16.23 -19.95 -23.25
CA GLY A 381 17.61 -20.43 -23.21
C GLY A 381 18.09 -20.97 -24.56
N ASP A 382 17.17 -21.48 -25.38
CA ASP A 382 17.39 -21.95 -26.74
C ASP A 382 16.33 -21.37 -27.69
N LEU A 383 16.76 -20.81 -28.82
CA LEU A 383 15.86 -20.16 -29.78
C LEU A 383 15.08 -21.17 -30.62
N GLU A 384 15.62 -22.38 -30.86
CA GLU A 384 14.90 -23.44 -31.57
C GLU A 384 13.67 -23.91 -30.77
N ASP A 385 13.78 -23.88 -29.43
CA ASP A 385 12.67 -24.17 -28.53
C ASP A 385 11.56 -23.12 -28.62
N LYS A 386 11.92 -21.85 -28.89
CA LYS A 386 10.93 -20.78 -29.13
C LYS A 386 10.15 -21.06 -30.41
N GLU A 387 10.81 -21.46 -31.49
CA GLU A 387 10.15 -21.71 -32.78
C GLU A 387 9.21 -22.92 -32.74
N THR A 388 9.57 -23.94 -31.96
CA THR A 388 8.76 -25.17 -31.82
C THR A 388 7.65 -25.07 -30.79
N SER A 389 7.67 -24.05 -29.93
CA SER A 389 6.71 -23.91 -28.85
C SER A 389 5.35 -23.38 -29.35
N PRO A 390 4.22 -23.87 -28.78
CA PRO A 390 2.91 -23.26 -29.01
C PRO A 390 2.84 -21.79 -28.55
N TYR A 391 3.66 -21.36 -27.59
CA TYR A 391 3.64 -20.01 -27.02
C TYR A 391 4.71 -19.09 -27.60
N GLY A 392 5.71 -19.64 -28.29
CA GLY A 392 6.88 -18.86 -28.71
C GLY A 392 6.61 -17.87 -29.83
N GLY A 393 5.58 -18.12 -30.65
CA GLY A 393 5.11 -17.23 -31.72
C GLY A 393 3.97 -16.29 -31.33
N GLU A 394 3.49 -16.36 -30.08
CA GLU A 394 2.45 -15.42 -29.64
C GLU A 394 3.04 -14.03 -29.37
N ASP A 395 2.29 -13.00 -29.77
CA ASP A 395 2.67 -11.58 -29.75
C ASP A 395 2.90 -10.99 -28.33
N TRP A 396 2.77 -11.81 -27.28
CA TRP A 396 2.95 -11.38 -25.90
C TRP A 396 4.37 -10.88 -25.59
N TYR A 397 5.38 -11.26 -26.38
CA TYR A 397 6.79 -11.05 -26.02
C TYR A 397 7.56 -10.09 -26.93
N GLU A 398 7.25 -10.04 -28.23
CA GLU A 398 8.01 -9.22 -29.19
C GLU A 398 7.58 -7.75 -29.15
N GLU A 399 6.27 -7.46 -29.11
CA GLU A 399 5.78 -6.08 -28.98
C GLU A 399 6.21 -5.43 -27.65
N ARG A 400 6.34 -6.24 -26.58
CA ARG A 400 6.74 -5.82 -25.23
C ARG A 400 8.22 -5.43 -25.09
N GLN A 401 8.98 -5.35 -26.18
CA GLN A 401 10.36 -4.86 -26.17
C GLN A 401 10.59 -3.67 -27.11
N SER A 402 9.55 -3.24 -27.84
CA SER A 402 9.65 -2.06 -28.69
C SER A 402 9.88 -0.79 -27.86
N TRP A 403 10.66 0.15 -28.42
CA TRP A 403 10.90 1.44 -27.75
C TRP A 403 9.59 2.19 -27.47
N LYS A 404 8.58 2.02 -28.34
CA LYS A 404 7.24 2.59 -28.18
C LYS A 404 6.53 2.01 -26.94
N TRP A 405 6.55 0.70 -26.78
CA TRP A 405 5.95 0.02 -25.63
C TRP A 405 6.65 0.43 -24.34
N ILE A 406 7.99 0.34 -24.29
CA ILE A 406 8.78 0.69 -23.09
C ILE A 406 8.49 2.14 -22.67
N ASN A 407 8.49 3.09 -23.61
CA ASN A 407 8.17 4.48 -23.30
C ASN A 407 6.73 4.68 -22.80
N THR A 408 5.78 3.89 -23.28
CA THR A 408 4.38 3.93 -22.83
C THR A 408 4.27 3.47 -21.37
N VAL A 409 4.85 2.31 -21.04
CA VAL A 409 4.88 1.77 -19.67
C VAL A 409 5.59 2.73 -18.72
N MET A 410 6.75 3.26 -19.12
CA MET A 410 7.51 4.23 -18.32
C MET A 410 6.74 5.55 -18.11
N ARG A 411 6.01 6.02 -19.12
CA ARG A 411 5.19 7.24 -18.99
C ARG A 411 4.08 7.04 -17.97
N VAL A 412 3.29 5.98 -18.08
CA VAL A 412 2.19 5.66 -17.15
C VAL A 412 2.72 5.58 -15.72
N ASN A 413 3.80 4.83 -15.50
CA ASN A 413 4.35 4.60 -14.17
C ASN A 413 5.03 5.85 -13.57
N SER A 414 5.64 6.71 -14.39
CA SER A 414 6.21 7.96 -13.92
C SER A 414 5.17 8.95 -13.37
N LEU A 415 3.94 8.93 -13.92
CA LEU A 415 2.84 9.79 -13.45
C LEU A 415 2.36 9.38 -12.05
N VAL A 416 2.44 8.09 -11.73
CA VAL A 416 2.05 7.53 -10.43
C VAL A 416 3.25 7.28 -9.50
N GLN A 417 4.42 7.83 -9.87
CA GLN A 417 5.67 7.77 -9.10
C GLN A 417 6.11 6.34 -8.74
N LYS A 418 6.00 5.41 -9.70
CA LYS A 418 6.47 4.03 -9.56
C LYS A 418 7.72 3.80 -10.37
N THR A 419 8.63 3.02 -9.81
CA THR A 419 9.82 2.55 -10.52
C THR A 419 9.44 1.28 -11.26
N VAL A 420 9.69 1.25 -12.57
CA VAL A 420 9.43 0.06 -13.39
C VAL A 420 10.67 -0.84 -13.33
N ILE A 421 10.45 -2.12 -13.07
CA ILE A 421 11.48 -3.15 -13.11
C ILE A 421 11.11 -4.12 -14.23
N MET A 422 12.00 -4.29 -15.20
CA MET A 422 11.93 -5.38 -16.16
C MET A 422 12.50 -6.63 -15.50
N VAL A 423 11.75 -7.71 -15.54
CA VAL A 423 12.12 -8.98 -14.93
C VAL A 423 12.26 -10.00 -16.04
N TYR A 424 13.50 -10.33 -16.35
CA TYR A 424 13.85 -11.31 -17.36
C TYR A 424 13.79 -12.70 -16.74
N VAL A 425 12.81 -13.50 -17.16
CA VAL A 425 12.64 -14.88 -16.73
C VAL A 425 13.25 -15.78 -17.81
N THR A 426 14.41 -16.35 -17.51
CA THR A 426 15.09 -17.26 -18.43
C THR A 426 14.44 -18.63 -18.32
N ILE A 427 13.82 -19.05 -19.43
CA ILE A 427 13.20 -20.35 -19.61
C ILE A 427 14.31 -21.38 -19.92
N PRO A 428 14.35 -22.52 -19.22
CA PRO A 428 15.35 -23.56 -19.49
C PRO A 428 15.20 -24.13 -20.89
N ALA A 429 16.33 -24.41 -21.56
CA ALA A 429 16.33 -25.16 -22.81
C ALA A 429 15.85 -26.60 -22.57
N LYS A 430 15.08 -27.18 -23.49
CA LYS A 430 14.59 -28.57 -23.37
C LYS A 430 15.74 -29.57 -23.21
N SER A 431 16.86 -29.32 -23.88
CA SER A 431 18.09 -30.12 -23.78
C SER A 431 18.74 -30.13 -22.39
N SER A 432 18.49 -29.10 -21.58
CA SER A 432 19.02 -29.01 -20.20
C SER A 432 18.19 -29.81 -19.19
N ILE A 433 16.97 -30.21 -19.56
CA ILE A 433 16.06 -30.93 -18.69
C ILE A 433 16.43 -32.41 -18.70
N PRO A 434 16.64 -33.05 -17.53
CA PRO A 434 16.97 -34.47 -17.48
C PRO A 434 15.89 -35.34 -18.15
N ALA A 435 16.29 -36.25 -19.03
CA ALA A 435 15.37 -37.14 -19.78
C ALA A 435 14.44 -37.97 -18.89
N ARG A 436 14.79 -38.19 -17.61
CA ARG A 436 13.93 -38.89 -16.63
C ARG A 436 12.67 -38.11 -16.26
N LEU A 437 12.66 -36.79 -16.48
CA LEU A 437 11.57 -35.87 -16.13
C LEU A 437 10.71 -35.49 -17.34
N THR A 438 11.10 -35.87 -18.54
CA THR A 438 10.41 -35.55 -19.79
C THR A 438 9.58 -36.73 -20.28
N LEU A 439 8.45 -36.44 -20.90
CA LEU A 439 7.63 -37.37 -21.65
C LEU A 439 8.19 -37.56 -23.08
N VAL A 440 7.63 -38.52 -23.81
CA VAL A 440 8.09 -38.89 -25.16
C VAL A 440 7.92 -37.74 -26.18
N ASP A 441 6.98 -36.84 -25.91
CA ASP A 441 6.70 -35.63 -26.69
C ASP A 441 7.60 -34.44 -26.33
N GLY A 442 8.53 -34.62 -25.38
CA GLY A 442 9.43 -33.56 -24.89
C GLY A 442 8.79 -32.60 -23.87
N SER A 443 7.53 -32.81 -23.48
CA SER A 443 6.91 -32.08 -22.38
C SER A 443 7.39 -32.61 -21.02
N ILE A 444 7.22 -31.83 -19.95
CA ILE A 444 7.59 -32.28 -18.59
C ILE A 444 6.50 -33.19 -18.04
N ASP A 445 6.89 -34.26 -17.35
CA ASP A 445 5.96 -35.10 -16.60
C ASP A 445 5.56 -34.42 -15.27
N PRO A 446 4.31 -33.95 -15.11
CA PRO A 446 3.86 -33.23 -13.92
C PRO A 446 3.83 -34.10 -12.66
N VAL A 447 3.82 -35.44 -12.80
CA VAL A 447 3.80 -36.37 -11.66
C VAL A 447 5.20 -36.55 -11.09
N LYS A 448 6.25 -36.46 -11.93
CA LYS A 448 7.65 -36.65 -11.51
C LYS A 448 8.34 -35.38 -11.05
N VAL A 449 7.79 -34.21 -11.40
CA VAL A 449 8.39 -32.92 -11.07
C VAL A 449 7.68 -32.27 -9.88
N ASN A 450 8.46 -32.06 -8.81
CA ASN A 450 8.01 -31.27 -7.67
C ASN A 450 8.15 -29.77 -7.95
N THR A 451 7.31 -28.94 -7.34
CA THR A 451 7.35 -27.47 -7.49
C THR A 451 8.74 -26.87 -7.27
N ARG A 452 9.48 -27.36 -6.28
CA ARG A 452 10.86 -26.91 -6.02
C ARG A 452 11.78 -27.17 -7.21
N MET A 453 11.74 -28.39 -7.77
CA MET A 453 12.58 -28.75 -8.91
C MET A 453 12.22 -27.90 -10.12
N LEU A 454 10.92 -27.66 -10.35
CA LEU A 454 10.46 -26.81 -11.43
C LEU A 454 11.02 -25.39 -11.30
N LEU A 455 10.94 -24.79 -10.12
CA LEU A 455 11.45 -23.44 -9.86
C LEU A 455 12.97 -23.33 -10.01
N GLU A 456 13.73 -24.37 -9.63
CA GLU A 456 15.20 -24.41 -9.74
C GLU A 456 15.68 -24.42 -11.20
N MET A 457 14.83 -24.76 -12.18
CA MET A 457 15.18 -24.75 -13.60
C MET A 457 15.18 -23.34 -14.22
N TYR A 458 14.46 -22.38 -13.63
CA TYR A 458 14.36 -21.02 -14.15
C TYR A 458 15.40 -20.10 -13.52
N SER A 459 15.80 -19.06 -14.26
CA SER A 459 16.65 -18.00 -13.74
C SER A 459 15.99 -16.63 -13.92
N ILE A 460 16.07 -15.78 -12.90
CA ILE A 460 15.44 -14.46 -12.90
C ILE A 460 16.51 -13.38 -12.83
N ARG A 461 16.43 -12.39 -13.73
CA ARG A 461 17.25 -11.17 -13.69
C ARG A 461 16.37 -9.94 -13.64
N GLU A 462 16.65 -9.05 -12.70
CA GLU A 462 15.90 -7.82 -12.48
C GLU A 462 16.69 -6.62 -13.01
N VAL A 463 16.04 -5.77 -13.81
CA VAL A 463 16.63 -4.56 -14.36
C VAL A 463 15.70 -3.38 -14.09
N SER A 464 16.16 -2.43 -13.28
CA SER A 464 15.41 -1.20 -13.04
C SER A 464 15.47 -0.30 -14.26
N LEU A 465 14.30 0.10 -14.76
CA LEU A 465 14.20 1.10 -15.80
C LEU A 465 14.14 2.50 -15.20
N THR A 466 14.88 3.40 -15.85
CA THR A 466 14.84 4.83 -15.59
C THR A 466 14.36 5.53 -16.84
N ARG A 467 13.48 6.51 -16.70
CA ARG A 467 12.90 7.22 -17.86
C ARG A 467 14.01 7.78 -18.72
N PHE A 468 14.03 7.36 -19.98
CA PHE A 468 14.91 7.96 -20.98
C PHE A 468 14.54 9.43 -21.15
N SER A 469 15.53 10.31 -21.02
CA SER A 469 15.39 11.74 -21.29
C SER A 469 16.56 12.12 -22.17
N ALA A 470 16.26 12.46 -23.43
CA ALA A 470 17.27 12.88 -24.40
C ALA A 470 18.10 14.07 -23.87
N ALA A 471 17.50 14.96 -23.08
CA ALA A 471 18.21 16.08 -22.46
C ALA A 471 19.22 15.68 -21.38
N ARG A 472 19.11 14.46 -20.80
CA ARG A 472 19.98 13.98 -19.71
C ARG A 472 20.91 12.83 -20.12
N ARG A 473 20.77 12.31 -21.35
CA ARG A 473 21.48 11.11 -21.84
C ARG A 473 21.87 11.28 -23.31
N ARG A 474 22.58 12.36 -23.59
CA ARG A 474 23.02 12.76 -24.94
C ARG A 474 24.38 12.18 -25.34
N ASP A 475 25.02 11.47 -24.43
CA ASP A 475 26.40 11.02 -24.53
C ASP A 475 26.48 9.53 -24.90
#